data_AF-A0A497Z0W9-F1
#
_entry.id   AF-A0A497Z0W9-F1
#
_cell.length_a   1.000
_cell.length_b   1.000
_cell.length_c   1.000
_cell.angle_alpha   90.00
_cell.angle_beta   90.00
_cell.angle_gamma   90.00
#
_symmetry.space_group_name_H-M   'P 1'
#
loop_
_entity.id
_entity.type
_entity.pdbx_description
1 polymer ?
#
loop_
_entity_poly.entity_id
_entity_poly.type
_entity_poly.pdbx_seq_one_letter_code
_entity_poly.pdbx_strand_id
1 'polypeptide(L)' 'MPTDACQWFYECKSCAAVLKPLEGDCCVYCSYATVPCPPIQNGDSCCG' A
#
# COMPACT_ATOMS: atom_id res chain seq x y z
N MET A 1 -2.81 -4.12 -10.20
CA MET A 1 -3.12 -2.72 -9.83
C MET A 1 -1.96 -1.90 -10.37
N PRO A 2 -2.14 -0.67 -10.92
CA PRO A 2 -1.07 0.04 -11.60
C PRO A 2 0.14 0.08 -10.67
N THR A 3 1.21 -0.58 -11.11
CA THR A 3 2.35 -1.02 -10.32
C THR A 3 3.29 0.13 -9.96
N ASP A 4 2.72 1.33 -9.81
CA ASP A 4 3.43 2.61 -9.77
C ASP A 4 2.84 3.57 -8.71
N ALA A 5 1.82 3.16 -7.94
CA ALA A 5 1.17 4.05 -6.97
C ALA A 5 0.92 3.39 -5.62
N CYS A 6 1.21 4.12 -4.53
CA CYS A 6 0.81 3.73 -3.18
C CYS A 6 -0.72 3.87 -3.07
N GLN A 7 -1.38 2.82 -2.60
CA GLN A 7 -2.82 2.83 -2.36
C GLN A 7 -3.12 2.96 -0.88
N TRP A 8 -3.67 4.10 -0.46
CA TRP A 8 -3.95 4.36 0.96
C TRP A 8 -5.19 3.62 1.47
N PHE A 9 -6.17 3.39 0.60
CA PHE A 9 -7.40 2.66 0.95
C PHE A 9 -7.59 1.50 0.00
N TYR A 10 -7.67 0.29 0.55
CA TYR A 10 -7.95 -0.90 -0.24
C TYR A 10 -9.21 -1.56 0.28
N GLU A 11 -10.20 -1.68 -0.58
CA GLU A 11 -11.39 -2.47 -0.28
C GLU A 11 -11.10 -3.94 -0.57
N CYS A 12 -11.15 -4.76 0.47
CA CYS A 12 -10.99 -6.19 0.34
C CYS A 12 -12.20 -6.79 -0.39
N LYS A 13 -12.01 -7.31 -1.60
CA LYS A 13 -13.08 -7.94 -2.39
C LYS A 13 -13.71 -9.18 -1.74
N SER A 14 -13.00 -9.81 -0.80
CA SER A 14 -13.49 -11.02 -0.13
C SER A 14 -14.39 -10.73 1.07
N CYS A 15 -14.20 -9.60 1.76
CA CYS A 15 -14.95 -9.26 2.98
C CYS A 15 -15.53 -7.84 2.99
N ALA A 16 -15.40 -7.09 1.89
CA ALA A 16 -15.80 -5.69 1.74
C ALA A 16 -15.23 -4.74 2.81
N ALA A 17 -14.17 -5.14 3.51
CA ALA A 17 -13.52 -4.31 4.51
C ALA A 17 -12.60 -3.27 3.86
N VAL A 18 -12.67 -2.04 4.33
CA VAL A 18 -11.75 -0.97 3.92
C VAL A 18 -10.50 -1.04 4.79
N LEU A 19 -9.43 -1.56 4.21
CA LEU A 19 -8.10 -1.61 4.81
C LEU A 19 -7.43 -0.24 4.69
N LYS A 20 -6.80 0.18 5.78
CA LYS A 20 -5.97 1.38 5.89
C LYS A 20 -4.57 0.97 6.31
N PRO A 21 -3.51 1.68 5.88
CA PRO A 21 -2.15 1.42 6.35
C PRO A 21 -2.08 1.48 7.88
N LEU A 22 -1.18 0.67 8.41
CA LEU A 22 -0.79 0.71 9.81
C LEU A 22 0.00 1.99 10.09
N GLU A 23 0.04 2.38 11.36
CA GLU A 23 0.79 3.56 11.80
C GLU A 23 2.29 3.32 11.57
N GLY A 24 2.89 4.11 10.67
CA GLY A 24 4.28 3.95 10.24
C GLY A 24 4.49 3.45 8.81
N ASP A 25 3.44 3.02 8.09
CA ASP A 25 3.52 2.52 6.71
C ASP A 25 2.99 3.49 5.64
N CYS A 26 3.55 3.42 4.42
CA CYS A 26 3.13 4.25 3.25
C CYS A 26 1.69 4.00 2.82
N CYS A 27 1.29 2.74 2.80
CA CYS A 27 0.09 2.31 2.10
C CYS A 27 -0.31 0.91 2.54
N VAL A 28 -1.50 0.49 2.13
CA VAL A 28 -2.02 -0.86 2.45
C VAL A 28 -1.11 -1.98 1.97
N TYR A 29 -0.32 -1.77 0.91
CA TYR A 29 0.62 -2.77 0.44
C TYR A 29 1.84 -2.88 1.36
N CYS A 30 2.35 -1.78 1.90
CA CYS A 30 3.44 -1.87 2.89
C CYS A 30 2.99 -2.58 4.17
N SER A 31 1.74 -2.38 4.58
CA SER A 31 1.21 -2.98 5.81
C SER A 31 0.76 -4.43 5.65
N TYR A 32 0.10 -4.78 4.54
CA TYR A 32 -0.57 -6.07 4.39
C TYR A 32 -0.02 -6.94 3.25
N ALA A 33 0.81 -6.40 2.35
CA ALA A 33 1.41 -7.18 1.28
C ALA A 33 2.83 -7.63 1.65
N THR A 34 3.25 -8.75 1.06
CA THR A 34 4.61 -9.27 1.21
C THR A 34 5.64 -8.48 0.43
N VAL A 35 5.19 -7.77 -0.62
CA VAL A 35 6.03 -6.93 -1.47
C VAL A 35 5.70 -5.47 -1.16
N PRO A 36 6.69 -4.66 -0.74
CA PRO A 36 6.48 -3.25 -0.44
C PRO A 36 6.07 -2.47 -1.71
N CYS A 37 5.54 -1.27 -1.52
CA CYS A 37 5.05 -0.47 -2.64
C CYS A 37 6.16 -0.12 -3.65
N PRO A 38 5.81 0.06 -4.93
CA PRO A 38 6.74 0.42 -6.00
C PRO A 38 7.69 1.60 -5.70
N PRO A 39 7.25 2.73 -5.10
CA PRO A 39 8.16 3.83 -4.78
C PRO A 39 9.25 3.42 -3.79
N ILE A 40 8.95 2.60 -2.78
CA ILE A 40 9.97 2.10 -1.84
C ILE A 40 10.95 1.15 -2.57
N GLN A 41 10.46 0.36 -3.55
CA GLN A 41 11.31 -0.51 -4.35
C GLN A 41 12.24 0.27 -5.31
N ASN A 42 11.78 1.42 -5.82
CA ASN A 42 12.58 2.32 -6.65
C ASN A 42 13.55 3.21 -5.84
N GLY A 43 13.49 3.15 -4.50
CA GLY A 43 14.31 3.98 -3.62
C GLY A 43 13.77 5.40 -3.41
N ASP A 44 12.55 5.67 -3.85
CA ASP A 44 11.84 6.90 -3.54
C ASP A 44 11.25 6.83 -2.12
N SER A 45 11.28 7.96 -1.42
CA SER A 45 10.57 8.10 -0.15
C SER A 45 9.06 7.97 -0.40
N CYS A 46 8.45 6.98 0.26
CA CYS A 46 7.01 6.78 0.45
C CYS A 46 6.17 8.05 0.19
N CYS A 47 5.24 7.99 -0.77
CA CYS A 47 4.21 9.01 -1.04
C CYS A 47 4.64 10.46 -0.76
N GLY A 48 5.47 11.01 -1.64
CA GLY A 48 5.76 12.46 -1.68
C GLY A 48 4.60 13.26 -2.25
#